data_AF-A0A9X3MF06-F1
#
_entry.id   AF-A0A9X3MF06-F1
#
_cell.length_a   1.000
_cell.length_b   1.000
_cell.length_c   1.000
_cell.angle_alpha   90.00
_cell.angle_beta   90.00
_cell.angle_gamma   90.00
#
_symmetry.space_group_name_H-M   'P 1'
#
loop_
_entity.id
_entity.type
_entity.pdbx_description
1 polymer ?
#
loop_
_entity_poly.entity_id
_entity_poly.type
_entity_poly.pdbx_seq_one_letter_code
_entity_poly.pdbx_strand_id
1 'polypeptide(L)'
;MQLRNSLDWGYELELRRASDEEKLVSNCHDLATAYVMGFTAAKAYEYGAFKAYLTQCQTWSEIAKLIASERSFISDFKLDDSFPKFAPSVLAFVISDESAEKAKTLSTWDEADHIQRTQVISEVKAEYFDATDGFQVITVVAKGDYNADGIEDMVVKKENSVLSGSYSSSHGYVLTRMSEQALFTVLAEW
;
A
#
# COMPACT_ATOMS: atom_id res chain seq x y z
N MET A 1 -13.71 36.16 -4.23
CA MET A 1 -13.77 34.70 -4.44
C MET A 1 -12.49 34.32 -5.16
N GLN A 2 -11.44 33.98 -4.41
CA GLN A 2 -10.19 33.48 -5.01
C GLN A 2 -10.50 32.12 -5.65
N LEU A 3 -10.17 31.98 -6.92
CA LEU A 3 -10.17 30.69 -7.61
C LEU A 3 -9.20 29.78 -6.85
N ARG A 4 -9.72 28.75 -6.18
CA ARG A 4 -8.90 27.66 -5.61
C ARG A 4 -8.00 27.14 -6.73
N ASN A 5 -6.70 27.04 -6.47
CA ASN A 5 -5.76 26.48 -7.42
C ASN A 5 -6.23 25.06 -7.76
N SER A 6 -6.17 24.67 -9.04
CA SER A 6 -6.66 23.40 -9.57
C SER A 6 -5.92 22.14 -9.05
N LEU A 7 -5.09 22.30 -8.01
CA LEU A 7 -4.30 21.27 -7.34
C LEU A 7 -4.77 21.03 -5.90
N ASP A 8 -5.74 21.81 -5.41
CA ASP A 8 -6.37 21.57 -4.12
C ASP A 8 -7.35 20.40 -4.23
N TRP A 9 -7.20 19.37 -3.40
CA TRP A 9 -8.30 18.43 -3.19
C TRP A 9 -9.47 19.20 -2.53
N GLY A 10 -10.72 18.87 -2.86
CA GLY A 10 -11.89 19.66 -2.42
C GLY A 10 -12.15 19.71 -0.90
N TYR A 11 -11.25 19.16 -0.09
CA TYR A 11 -11.31 18.98 1.35
C TYR A 11 -9.99 19.41 1.99
N GLU A 12 -9.99 20.01 3.17
CA GLU A 12 -8.78 20.45 3.86
C GLU A 12 -8.59 19.59 5.12
N LEU A 13 -7.36 19.17 5.41
CA LEU A 13 -7.01 18.41 6.61
C LEU A 13 -6.27 19.28 7.61
N GLU A 14 -6.77 19.31 8.83
CA GLU A 14 -6.10 19.95 9.96
C GLU A 14 -5.15 18.93 10.62
N LEU A 15 -3.87 19.28 10.66
CA LEU A 15 -2.81 18.45 11.21
C LEU A 15 -2.21 19.09 12.46
N ARG A 16 -1.69 18.27 13.36
CA ARG A 16 -0.99 18.70 14.58
C ARG A 16 0.26 17.85 14.79
N ARG A 17 1.30 18.43 15.41
CA ARG A 17 2.47 17.70 15.92
C ARG A 17 2.65 17.88 17.43
N ALA A 18 3.56 17.12 18.04
CA ALA A 18 3.76 17.08 19.49
C ALA A 18 4.07 18.44 20.17
N SER A 19 4.53 19.44 19.41
CA SER A 19 4.75 20.80 19.91
C SER A 19 3.48 21.68 19.94
N ASP A 20 2.30 21.08 19.76
CA ASP A 20 1.01 21.76 19.55
C ASP A 20 1.01 22.76 18.38
N GLU A 21 1.92 22.58 17.41
CA GLU A 21 1.84 23.31 16.14
C GLU A 21 0.78 22.67 15.25
N GLU A 22 -0.11 23.51 14.72
CA GLU A 22 -1.19 23.12 13.80
C GLU A 22 -0.88 23.57 12.38
N LYS A 23 -1.31 22.77 11.40
CA LYS A 23 -1.13 23.07 9.98
C LYS A 23 -2.33 22.58 9.18
N LEU A 24 -2.86 23.43 8.32
CA LEU A 24 -3.89 23.06 7.36
C LEU A 24 -3.24 22.65 6.04
N VAL A 25 -3.62 21.49 5.49
CA VAL A 25 -3.10 21.01 4.19
C VAL A 25 -4.23 20.72 3.20
N SER A 26 -4.01 21.13 1.94
CA SER A 26 -4.99 21.03 0.86
C SER A 26 -4.47 20.29 -0.38
N ASN A 27 -3.28 19.71 -0.34
CA ASN A 27 -2.69 19.01 -1.48
C ASN A 27 -1.66 17.96 -1.03
N CYS A 28 -1.30 17.06 -1.96
CA CYS A 28 -0.38 15.97 -1.68
C CYS A 28 1.04 16.41 -1.29
N HIS A 29 1.53 17.51 -1.86
CA HIS A 29 2.88 18.01 -1.57
C HIS A 29 3.00 18.48 -0.12
N ASP A 30 2.04 19.28 0.33
CA ASP A 30 2.00 19.80 1.69
C ASP A 30 1.73 18.69 2.72
N LEU A 31 0.86 17.73 2.39
CA LEU A 31 0.59 16.56 3.23
C LEU A 31 1.84 15.71 3.44
N ALA A 32 2.55 15.36 2.36
CA ALA A 32 3.76 14.55 2.44
C ALA A 32 4.87 15.27 3.22
N THR A 33 5.05 16.57 2.98
CA THR A 33 6.02 17.40 3.72
C THR A 33 5.67 17.47 5.20
N ALA A 34 4.41 17.68 5.54
CA ALA A 34 3.96 17.72 6.93
C ALA A 34 4.16 16.37 7.63
N TYR A 35 3.89 15.25 6.96
CA TYR A 35 4.12 13.92 7.51
C TYR A 35 5.59 13.68 7.88
N VAL A 36 6.52 14.03 6.99
CA VAL A 36 7.98 13.93 7.26
C VAL A 36 8.40 14.80 8.44
N MET A 37 7.73 15.94 8.65
CA MET A 37 7.96 16.83 9.80
C MET A 37 7.29 16.35 11.10
N GLY A 38 6.67 15.16 11.11
CA GLY A 38 6.05 14.56 12.29
C GLY A 38 4.64 15.06 12.60
N PHE A 39 3.95 15.67 11.63
CA PHE A 39 2.54 16.00 11.78
C PHE A 39 1.66 14.75 11.59
N THR A 40 0.56 14.71 12.34
CA THR A 40 -0.51 13.71 12.23
C THR A 40 -1.87 14.43 12.24
N ALA A 41 -2.97 13.70 12.09
CA ALA A 41 -4.31 14.29 12.18
C ALA A 41 -4.49 15.05 13.52
N ALA A 42 -4.99 16.29 13.46
CA ALA A 42 -5.24 17.08 14.65
C ALA A 42 -6.32 16.44 15.54
N LYS A 43 -7.32 15.83 14.90
CA LYS A 43 -8.44 15.14 15.55
C LYS A 43 -8.33 13.64 15.36
N ALA A 44 -8.51 12.88 16.45
CA ALA A 44 -8.34 11.43 16.45
C ALA A 44 -9.25 10.72 15.43
N TYR A 45 -10.48 11.21 15.23
CA TYR A 45 -11.43 10.63 14.27
C TYR A 45 -11.06 10.90 12.81
N GLU A 46 -10.17 11.87 12.52
CA GLU A 46 -9.68 12.18 11.17
C GLU A 46 -8.41 11.39 10.82
N TYR A 47 -7.84 10.64 11.78
CA TYR A 47 -6.60 9.87 11.58
C TYR A 47 -6.69 8.86 10.43
N GLY A 48 -7.83 8.16 10.32
CA GLY A 48 -8.07 7.23 9.21
C GLY A 48 -8.07 7.93 7.85
N ALA A 49 -8.75 9.08 7.75
CA ALA A 49 -8.76 9.88 6.53
C ALA A 49 -7.35 10.40 6.20
N PHE A 50 -6.64 10.95 7.19
CA PHE A 50 -5.25 11.39 7.04
C PHE A 50 -4.35 10.29 6.46
N LYS A 51 -4.40 9.07 7.02
CA LYS A 51 -3.61 7.94 6.52
C LYS A 51 -4.02 7.52 5.11
N ALA A 52 -5.32 7.38 4.83
CA ALA A 52 -5.79 6.99 3.50
C ALA A 52 -5.34 7.97 2.41
N TYR A 53 -5.45 9.26 2.71
CA TYR A 53 -5.02 10.33 1.82
C TYR A 53 -3.50 10.37 1.62
N LEU A 54 -2.73 10.19 2.70
CA LEU A 54 -1.27 10.10 2.62
C LEU A 54 -0.85 8.93 1.72
N THR A 55 -1.41 7.74 1.95
CA THR A 55 -1.15 6.55 1.13
C THR A 55 -1.54 6.80 -0.34
N GLN A 56 -2.66 7.47 -0.61
CA GLN A 56 -3.06 7.81 -1.98
C GLN A 56 -2.09 8.77 -2.67
N CYS A 57 -1.67 9.82 -1.99
CA CYS A 57 -0.70 10.79 -2.49
C CYS A 57 0.66 10.14 -2.79
N GLN A 58 1.16 9.31 -1.87
CA GLN A 58 2.39 8.54 -2.08
C GLN A 58 2.24 7.59 -3.25
N THR A 59 1.12 6.86 -3.34
CA THR A 59 0.87 5.95 -4.49
C THR A 59 0.92 6.69 -5.82
N TRP A 60 0.30 7.85 -5.94
CA TRP A 60 0.36 8.63 -7.18
C TRP A 60 1.78 9.10 -7.50
N SER A 61 2.55 9.48 -6.48
CA SER A 61 3.96 9.81 -6.64
C SER A 61 4.79 8.62 -7.14
N GLU A 62 4.48 7.41 -6.69
CA GLU A 62 5.16 6.19 -7.15
C GLU A 62 4.75 5.79 -8.57
N ILE A 63 3.45 5.88 -8.90
CA ILE A 63 2.94 5.64 -10.25
C ILE A 63 3.58 6.60 -11.26
N ALA A 64 3.81 7.86 -10.88
CA ALA A 64 4.41 8.86 -11.76
C ALA A 64 5.87 8.54 -12.16
N LYS A 65 6.53 7.61 -11.47
CA LYS A 65 7.90 7.16 -11.81
C LYS A 65 7.93 6.06 -12.87
N LEU A 66 6.80 5.40 -13.12
CA LEU A 66 6.74 4.28 -14.05
C LEU A 66 7.03 4.72 -15.49
N ILE A 67 7.82 3.90 -16.20
CA ILE A 67 8.04 4.00 -17.64
C ILE A 67 7.54 2.72 -18.34
N ALA A 68 7.61 2.69 -19.67
CA ALA A 68 7.25 1.51 -20.44
C ALA A 68 8.30 0.40 -20.24
N SER A 69 7.83 -0.81 -19.90
CA SER A 69 8.65 -2.01 -19.81
C SER A 69 8.88 -2.67 -21.16
N GLU A 70 10.02 -3.34 -21.35
CA GLU A 70 10.30 -4.13 -22.55
C GLU A 70 9.78 -5.57 -22.44
N ARG A 71 9.75 -6.12 -21.21
CA ARG A 71 9.35 -7.49 -20.91
C ARG A 71 8.47 -7.53 -19.66
N SER A 72 7.60 -8.52 -19.58
CA SER A 72 6.79 -8.74 -18.38
C SER A 72 6.82 -10.21 -17.96
N PHE A 73 6.96 -10.43 -16.66
CA PHE A 73 6.74 -11.72 -16.00
C PHE A 73 5.49 -11.70 -15.10
N ILE A 74 4.70 -10.63 -15.21
CA ILE A 74 3.53 -10.34 -14.37
C ILE A 74 2.26 -10.05 -15.18
N SER A 75 2.34 -10.05 -16.52
CA SER A 75 1.22 -9.81 -17.43
C SER A 75 0.11 -10.84 -17.24
N ASP A 76 0.49 -12.11 -17.17
CA ASP A 76 -0.43 -13.25 -16.98
C ASP A 76 -0.65 -13.60 -15.51
N PHE A 77 0.02 -12.89 -14.60
CA PHE A 77 -0.06 -13.13 -13.17
C PHE A 77 -1.39 -12.63 -12.60
N LYS A 78 -2.03 -13.45 -11.78
CA LYS A 78 -3.37 -13.18 -11.23
C LYS A 78 -3.32 -13.05 -9.71
N LEU A 79 -4.17 -12.18 -9.18
CA LEU A 79 -4.45 -12.11 -7.74
C LEU A 79 -5.37 -13.27 -7.33
N ASP A 80 -4.88 -14.51 -7.41
CA ASP A 80 -5.59 -15.73 -7.01
C ASP A 80 -4.92 -16.40 -5.79
N ASP A 81 -5.36 -17.62 -5.46
CA ASP A 81 -4.84 -18.42 -4.34
C ASP A 81 -3.33 -18.72 -4.42
N SER A 82 -2.70 -18.53 -5.58
CA SER A 82 -1.26 -18.72 -5.75
C SER A 82 -0.47 -17.48 -5.34
N PHE A 83 -1.05 -16.27 -5.40
CA PHE A 83 -0.32 -15.03 -5.16
C PHE A 83 0.41 -14.96 -3.82
N PRO A 84 -0.23 -15.31 -2.68
CA PRO A 84 0.45 -15.27 -1.38
C PRO A 84 1.72 -16.13 -1.31
N LYS A 85 1.82 -17.19 -2.13
CA LYS A 85 2.98 -18.09 -2.19
C LYS A 85 4.16 -17.52 -2.98
N PHE A 86 3.90 -16.52 -3.82
CA PHE A 86 4.93 -15.80 -4.56
C PHE A 86 5.21 -14.40 -4.00
N ALA A 87 4.24 -13.81 -3.30
CA ALA A 87 4.37 -12.50 -2.68
C ALA A 87 5.36 -12.53 -1.50
N PRO A 88 6.18 -11.49 -1.30
CA PRO A 88 7.14 -11.44 -0.21
C PRO A 88 6.43 -11.29 1.14
N SER A 89 7.04 -11.83 2.19
CA SER A 89 6.53 -11.77 3.57
C SER A 89 6.31 -10.36 4.12
N VAL A 90 6.88 -9.31 3.52
CA VAL A 90 6.55 -7.92 3.89
C VAL A 90 5.07 -7.59 3.68
N LEU A 91 4.39 -8.33 2.80
CA LEU A 91 2.94 -8.24 2.64
C LEU A 91 2.18 -8.92 3.78
N ALA A 92 2.82 -9.41 4.85
CA ALA A 92 2.12 -9.99 5.99
C ALA A 92 1.19 -9.00 6.70
N PHE A 93 0.26 -9.54 7.49
CA PHE A 93 -0.64 -8.80 8.34
C PHE A 93 0.06 -8.42 9.64
N VAL A 94 0.68 -7.24 9.64
CA VAL A 94 1.43 -6.72 10.78
C VAL A 94 0.52 -5.85 11.65
N ILE A 95 0.35 -6.25 12.91
CA ILE A 95 -0.43 -5.53 13.93
C ILE A 95 0.38 -5.20 15.19
N SER A 96 1.60 -5.72 15.29
CA SER A 96 2.54 -5.52 16.40
C SER A 96 3.99 -5.64 15.93
N ASP A 97 4.92 -5.10 16.72
CA ASP A 97 6.37 -5.25 16.45
C ASP A 97 6.78 -6.73 16.39
N GLU A 98 6.19 -7.59 17.23
CA GLU A 98 6.44 -9.03 17.20
C GLU A 98 6.02 -9.66 15.86
N SER A 99 4.83 -9.31 15.34
CA SER A 99 4.38 -9.79 14.03
C SER A 99 5.28 -9.27 12.90
N ALA A 100 5.80 -8.05 13.02
CA ALA A 100 6.73 -7.47 12.05
C ALA A 100 8.06 -8.23 12.03
N GLU A 101 8.65 -8.49 13.21
CA GLU A 101 9.89 -9.26 13.33
C GLU A 101 9.74 -10.70 12.85
N LYS A 102 8.60 -11.34 13.16
CA LYS A 102 8.29 -12.69 12.65
C LYS A 102 8.25 -12.69 11.12
N ALA A 103 7.52 -11.76 10.50
CA ALA A 103 7.39 -11.68 9.05
C ALA A 103 8.75 -11.57 8.33
N LYS A 104 9.70 -10.82 8.89
CA LYS A 104 11.07 -10.68 8.34
C LYS A 104 11.86 -11.99 8.27
N THR A 105 11.49 -13.00 9.06
CA THR A 105 12.16 -14.31 9.06
C THR A 105 11.61 -15.28 8.02
N LEU A 106 10.49 -14.94 7.38
CA LEU A 106 9.77 -15.79 6.45
C LEU A 106 9.98 -15.29 5.02
N SER A 107 9.81 -16.17 4.04
CA SER A 107 10.06 -15.84 2.63
C SER A 107 8.82 -15.25 1.97
N THR A 108 7.65 -15.83 2.26
CA THR A 108 6.41 -15.52 1.53
C THR A 108 5.32 -14.99 2.45
N TRP A 109 4.35 -14.30 1.85
CA TRP A 109 3.17 -13.83 2.57
C TRP A 109 2.35 -15.02 3.12
N ASP A 110 2.20 -16.10 2.36
CA ASP A 110 1.48 -17.31 2.80
C ASP A 110 2.12 -17.99 4.01
N GLU A 111 3.45 -17.99 4.11
CA GLU A 111 4.16 -18.49 5.29
C GLU A 111 3.88 -17.65 6.54
N ALA A 112 3.68 -16.34 6.38
CA ALA A 112 3.47 -15.41 7.49
C ALA A 112 2.05 -15.47 8.06
N ASP A 113 1.04 -15.43 7.19
CA ASP A 113 -0.36 -15.28 7.59
C ASP A 113 -1.18 -16.57 7.43
N HIS A 114 -0.68 -17.56 6.66
CA HIS A 114 -1.41 -18.79 6.31
C HIS A 114 -2.77 -18.48 5.70
N ILE A 115 -2.76 -17.99 4.46
CA ILE A 115 -3.98 -17.57 3.77
C ILE A 115 -4.88 -18.79 3.53
N GLN A 116 -6.10 -18.73 4.05
CA GLN A 116 -7.04 -19.84 4.00
C GLN A 116 -7.99 -19.77 2.81
N ARG A 117 -8.34 -18.55 2.40
CA ARG A 117 -9.32 -18.31 1.34
C ARG A 117 -8.97 -17.05 0.56
N THR A 118 -9.09 -17.12 -0.75
CA THR A 118 -9.09 -15.95 -1.63
C THR A 118 -10.47 -15.76 -2.25
N GLN A 119 -10.88 -14.50 -2.39
CA GLN A 119 -12.03 -14.09 -3.17
C GLN A 119 -11.57 -13.09 -4.24
N VAL A 120 -11.55 -13.55 -5.49
CA VAL A 120 -11.20 -12.69 -6.63
C VAL A 120 -12.38 -11.78 -6.95
N ILE A 121 -12.19 -10.46 -6.84
CA ILE A 121 -13.23 -9.46 -7.09
C ILE A 121 -13.15 -8.98 -8.55
N SER A 122 -11.94 -8.79 -9.06
CA SER A 122 -11.66 -8.45 -10.46
C SER A 122 -10.22 -8.85 -10.82
N GLU A 123 -9.80 -8.60 -12.07
CA GLU A 123 -8.43 -8.86 -12.53
C GLU A 123 -7.36 -8.07 -11.73
N VAL A 124 -7.75 -6.96 -11.13
CA VAL A 124 -6.84 -6.06 -10.40
C VAL A 124 -7.13 -6.02 -8.90
N LYS A 125 -8.13 -6.76 -8.40
CA LYS A 125 -8.52 -6.71 -7.00
C LYS A 125 -8.92 -8.08 -6.47
N ALA A 126 -8.33 -8.48 -5.35
CA ALA A 126 -8.71 -9.68 -4.63
C ALA A 126 -8.64 -9.47 -3.12
N GLU A 127 -9.35 -10.35 -2.45
CA GLU A 127 -9.58 -10.39 -1.02
C GLU A 127 -9.01 -11.68 -0.46
N TYR A 128 -8.17 -11.58 0.57
CA TYR A 128 -7.47 -12.70 1.18
C TYR A 128 -7.86 -12.77 2.64
N PHE A 129 -8.16 -13.98 3.12
CA PHE A 129 -8.60 -14.23 4.49
C PHE A 129 -7.60 -15.18 5.15
N ASP A 130 -7.03 -14.74 6.27
CA ASP A 130 -6.07 -15.52 7.03
C ASP A 130 -6.74 -16.33 8.16
N ALA A 131 -5.94 -17.13 8.86
CA ALA A 131 -6.41 -18.01 9.93
C ALA A 131 -6.78 -17.27 11.25
N THR A 132 -6.60 -15.96 11.32
CA THR A 132 -6.70 -15.13 12.53
C THR A 132 -7.86 -14.14 12.50
N ASP A 133 -8.86 -14.39 11.65
CA ASP A 133 -9.93 -13.44 11.29
C ASP A 133 -9.41 -12.13 10.65
N GLY A 134 -8.15 -12.11 10.24
CA GLY A 134 -7.58 -11.03 9.44
C GLY A 134 -8.01 -11.17 7.99
N PHE A 135 -8.18 -10.01 7.36
CA PHE A 135 -8.62 -9.90 5.99
C PHE A 135 -7.84 -8.79 5.29
N GLN A 136 -7.33 -9.09 4.11
CA GLN A 136 -6.49 -8.21 3.34
C GLN A 136 -7.02 -8.03 1.93
N VAL A 137 -7.12 -6.78 1.50
CA VAL A 137 -7.49 -6.42 0.14
C VAL A 137 -6.22 -6.01 -0.60
N ILE A 138 -5.93 -6.71 -1.69
CA ILE A 138 -4.86 -6.32 -2.62
C ILE A 138 -5.50 -5.71 -3.85
N THR A 139 -5.04 -4.51 -4.23
CA THR A 139 -5.43 -3.84 -5.47
C THR A 139 -4.18 -3.47 -6.27
N VAL A 140 -4.05 -4.02 -7.48
CA VAL A 140 -3.07 -3.54 -8.47
C VAL A 140 -3.57 -2.20 -9.01
N VAL A 141 -2.81 -1.14 -8.81
CA VAL A 141 -3.20 0.23 -9.20
C VAL A 141 -2.50 0.71 -10.47
N ALA A 142 -1.33 0.16 -10.78
CA ALA A 142 -0.60 0.42 -12.02
C ALA A 142 0.41 -0.71 -12.29
N LYS A 143 0.84 -0.80 -13.54
CA LYS A 143 1.99 -1.61 -13.97
C LYS A 143 2.90 -0.77 -14.86
N GLY A 144 4.19 -1.05 -14.84
CA GLY A 144 5.21 -0.38 -15.63
C GLY A 144 6.60 -0.66 -15.07
N ASP A 145 7.64 -0.29 -15.78
CA ASP A 145 9.02 -0.43 -15.31
C ASP A 145 9.32 0.73 -14.34
N TYR A 146 9.51 0.41 -13.06
CA TYR A 146 9.70 1.38 -11.99
C TYR A 146 11.18 1.74 -11.79
N ASN A 147 12.09 0.79 -12.01
CA ASN A 147 13.52 0.94 -11.73
C ASN A 147 14.38 1.11 -13.00
N ALA A 148 13.75 1.18 -14.18
CA ALA A 148 14.37 1.29 -15.49
C ALA A 148 15.28 0.10 -15.87
N ASP A 149 14.95 -1.12 -15.43
CA ASP A 149 15.68 -2.34 -15.78
C ASP A 149 15.11 -3.10 -17.00
N GLY A 150 14.02 -2.59 -17.57
CA GLY A 150 13.31 -3.16 -18.72
C GLY A 150 12.23 -4.18 -18.37
N ILE A 151 12.04 -4.52 -17.09
CA ILE A 151 11.04 -5.48 -16.60
C ILE A 151 9.80 -4.74 -16.07
N GLU A 152 8.61 -5.28 -16.34
CA GLU A 152 7.37 -4.75 -15.81
C GLU A 152 7.23 -5.04 -14.30
N ASP A 153 7.03 -3.98 -13.53
CA ASP A 153 6.71 -4.00 -12.11
C ASP A 153 5.23 -3.70 -11.89
N MET A 154 4.71 -4.06 -10.71
CA MET A 154 3.36 -3.69 -10.30
C MET A 154 3.35 -2.81 -9.06
N VAL A 155 2.57 -1.75 -9.11
CA VAL A 155 2.22 -0.93 -7.97
C VAL A 155 0.96 -1.53 -7.35
N VAL A 156 1.02 -1.90 -6.08
CA VAL A 156 -0.11 -2.46 -5.33
C VAL A 156 -0.43 -1.63 -4.10
N LYS A 157 -1.72 -1.52 -3.80
CA LYS A 157 -2.20 -1.14 -2.47
C LYS A 157 -2.63 -2.37 -1.72
N LYS A 158 -2.25 -2.45 -0.45
CA LYS A 158 -2.70 -3.45 0.51
C LYS A 158 -3.47 -2.75 1.62
N GLU A 159 -4.71 -3.14 1.80
CA GLU A 159 -5.52 -2.71 2.94
C GLU A 159 -5.70 -3.91 3.85
N ASN A 160 -5.45 -3.73 5.14
CA ASN A 160 -5.69 -4.75 6.14
C ASN A 160 -6.87 -4.36 7.01
N SER A 161 -7.63 -5.36 7.43
CA SER A 161 -8.70 -5.24 8.41
C SER A 161 -8.82 -6.54 9.20
N VAL A 162 -9.63 -6.49 10.25
CA VAL A 162 -10.12 -7.68 10.96
C VAL A 162 -11.61 -7.83 10.70
N LEU A 163 -12.11 -9.07 10.63
CA LEU A 163 -13.55 -9.34 10.53
C LEU A 163 -14.30 -8.93 11.81
N SER A 164 -13.60 -8.95 12.95
CA SER A 164 -14.12 -8.49 14.23
C SER A 164 -13.23 -7.40 14.83
N GLY A 165 -13.78 -6.20 15.01
CA GLY A 165 -13.07 -5.04 15.55
C GLY A 165 -13.02 -3.85 14.59
N SER A 166 -12.17 -2.88 14.90
CA SER A 166 -12.04 -1.62 14.14
C SER A 166 -10.62 -1.37 13.61
N TYR A 167 -9.72 -2.35 13.71
CA TYR A 167 -8.38 -2.21 13.18
C TYR A 167 -8.43 -2.14 11.65
N SER A 168 -7.78 -1.13 11.08
CA SER A 168 -7.50 -1.06 9.66
C SER A 168 -6.16 -0.39 9.41
N SER A 169 -5.46 -0.81 8.37
CA SER A 169 -4.23 -0.18 7.89
C SER A 169 -4.17 -0.22 6.37
N SER A 170 -3.43 0.71 5.78
CA SER A 170 -3.24 0.78 4.33
C SER A 170 -1.77 1.05 4.05
N HIS A 171 -1.23 0.26 3.13
CA HIS A 171 0.17 0.27 2.71
C HIS A 171 0.23 0.23 1.20
N GLY A 172 1.28 0.77 0.62
CA GLY A 172 1.55 0.60 -0.79
C GLY A 172 2.93 0.01 -1.04
N TYR A 173 3.05 -0.73 -2.14
CA TYR A 173 4.27 -1.40 -2.54
C TYR A 173 4.48 -1.29 -4.04
N VAL A 174 5.75 -1.29 -4.44
CA VAL A 174 6.15 -1.66 -5.80
C VAL A 174 6.77 -3.04 -5.75
N LEU A 175 6.22 -3.96 -6.53
CA LEU A 175 6.64 -5.35 -6.58
C LEU A 175 7.19 -5.67 -7.97
N THR A 176 8.36 -6.31 -8.01
CA THR A 176 9.00 -6.80 -9.24
C THR A 176 9.09 -8.32 -9.23
N ARG A 177 9.23 -8.91 -10.42
CA ARG A 177 9.39 -10.35 -10.59
C ARG A 177 10.31 -10.65 -11.77
N MET A 178 11.42 -11.31 -11.50
CA MET A 178 12.49 -11.50 -12.49
C MET A 178 12.31 -12.69 -13.44
N SER A 179 11.39 -13.61 -13.13
CA SER A 179 11.03 -14.75 -13.99
C SER A 179 9.70 -15.38 -13.58
N GLU A 180 9.14 -16.27 -14.40
CA GLU A 180 7.87 -16.98 -14.12
C GLU A 180 7.90 -17.89 -12.88
N GLN A 181 9.07 -18.27 -12.39
CA GLN A 181 9.23 -19.12 -11.20
C GLN A 181 9.79 -18.33 -10.00
N ALA A 182 10.20 -17.08 -10.20
CA ALA A 182 10.71 -16.24 -9.13
C ALA A 182 9.58 -15.79 -8.18
N LEU A 183 9.95 -15.61 -6.91
CA LEU A 183 9.18 -14.83 -5.95
C LEU A 183 9.17 -13.35 -6.38
N PHE A 184 8.14 -12.64 -5.95
CA PHE A 184 8.14 -11.19 -6.02
C PHE A 184 9.12 -10.61 -5.00
N THR A 185 9.77 -9.51 -5.37
CA THR A 185 10.58 -8.70 -4.46
C THR A 185 10.05 -7.27 -4.41
N VAL A 186 10.39 -6.55 -3.35
CA VAL A 186 9.89 -5.20 -3.08
C VAL A 186 10.92 -4.20 -3.57
N LEU A 187 10.51 -3.28 -4.43
CA LEU A 187 11.34 -2.16 -4.89
C LEU A 187 11.09 -0.89 -4.06
N ALA A 188 9.87 -0.72 -3.55
CA ALA A 188 9.49 0.40 -2.69
C ALA A 188 8.30 0.00 -1.78
N GLU A 189 8.22 0.63 -0.61
CA GLU A 189 7.12 0.49 0.36
C GLU A 189 6.79 1.83 1.01
N TRP A 190 5.53 2.06 1.36
CA TRP A 190 5.08 3.27 2.08
C TRP A 190 3.80 3.05 2.91
#